data_AF-A0A0F9IFN4-F1
#
_entry.id   AF-A0A0F9IFN4-F1
#
_cell.length_a   1.000
_cell.length_b   1.000
_cell.length_c   1.000
_cell.angle_alpha   90.00
_cell.angle_beta   90.00
_cell.angle_gamma   90.00
#
_symmetry.space_group_name_H-M   'P 1'
#
loop_
_entity.id
_entity.type
_entity.pdbx_description
1 polymer ?
#
loop_
_entity_poly.entity_id
_entity_poly.type
_entity_poly.pdbx_seq_one_letter_code
_entity_poly.pdbx_strand_id
1 'polypeptide(L)'
;MTYDKYRDFPLPITPGGMFGSPINPISIADQVLEDLKNVKDPTEGLEILDSFAAYQKRAYRQELAKSVSDVLGEQLGELLAPVFVSRLPGVFVPHRGRPAQQENTE
;
A
#
# COMPACT_ATOMS: atom_id res chain seq x y z
N MET A 1 11.85 7.44 -29.94
CA MET A 1 11.41 6.62 -28.79
C MET A 1 12.09 7.19 -27.57
N THR A 2 11.36 7.59 -26.54
CA THR A 2 11.96 8.14 -25.32
C THR A 2 12.73 7.02 -24.62
N TYR A 3 14.04 7.18 -24.44
CA TYR A 3 14.86 6.25 -23.68
C TYR A 3 14.41 6.32 -22.20
N ASP A 4 13.90 5.22 -21.66
CA ASP A 4 13.52 5.07 -20.24
C ASP A 4 14.09 3.74 -19.74
N LYS A 5 15.38 3.78 -19.37
CA LYS A 5 16.14 2.59 -18.96
C LYS A 5 15.51 1.86 -17.77
N TYR A 6 14.88 2.61 -16.88
CA TYR A 6 14.32 2.10 -15.62
C TYR A 6 12.81 1.91 -15.69
N ARG A 7 12.25 1.78 -16.90
CA ARG A 7 10.82 1.56 -17.10
C ARG A 7 10.30 0.34 -16.35
N ASP A 8 11.00 -0.78 -16.47
CA ASP A 8 10.58 -2.05 -15.88
C ASP A 8 11.25 -2.30 -14.52
N PHE A 9 12.00 -1.32 -14.00
CA PHE A 9 12.60 -1.45 -12.69
C PHE A 9 11.51 -1.46 -11.62
N PRO A 10 11.52 -2.44 -10.70
CA PRO A 10 10.49 -2.57 -9.68
C PRO A 10 10.46 -1.34 -8.77
N LEU A 11 9.27 -0.74 -8.65
CA LEU A 11 9.03 0.40 -7.78
C LEU A 11 9.15 -0.01 -6.30
N PRO A 12 9.58 0.90 -5.40
CA PRO A 12 9.73 0.57 -3.99
C PRO A 12 8.37 0.16 -3.41
N ILE A 13 8.28 -1.08 -2.97
CA ILE A 13 7.08 -1.59 -2.30
C ILE A 13 7.22 -1.20 -0.83
N THR A 14 6.30 -0.39 -0.30
CA THR A 14 6.22 -0.18 1.14
C THR A 14 5.90 -1.53 1.79
N PRO A 15 6.72 -2.05 2.73
CA PRO A 15 6.42 -3.30 3.42
C PRO A 15 5.10 -3.11 4.19
N GLY A 16 4.07 -3.87 3.84
CA GLY A 16 2.75 -3.74 4.46
C GLY A 16 1.57 -4.37 3.72
N GLY A 17 1.73 -4.83 2.47
CA GLY A 17 0.69 -5.60 1.76
C GLY A 17 0.91 -7.11 1.86
N MET A 18 -0.18 -7.89 1.95
CA MET A 18 -0.19 -9.37 1.99
C MET A 18 0.51 -10.05 0.80
N PHE A 19 0.90 -9.31 -0.25
CA PHE A 19 1.58 -9.80 -1.44
C PHE A 19 2.93 -9.09 -1.65
N GLY A 20 3.80 -9.15 -0.64
CA GLY A 20 5.17 -8.63 -0.73
C GLY A 20 5.99 -9.42 -1.74
N SER A 21 6.06 -8.93 -2.99
CA SER A 21 7.01 -9.39 -3.99
C SER A 21 8.43 -8.84 -3.68
N PRO A 22 9.49 -9.41 -4.27
CA PRO A 22 10.78 -9.57 -3.61
C PRO A 22 11.49 -8.24 -3.33
N ILE A 23 12.15 -8.21 -2.18
CA ILE A 23 13.20 -7.27 -1.82
C ILE A 23 14.22 -7.30 -2.98
N ASN A 24 14.32 -6.22 -3.75
CA ASN A 24 15.42 -6.11 -4.70
C ASN A 24 16.71 -5.97 -3.89
N PRO A 25 17.72 -6.81 -4.13
CA PRO A 25 18.98 -6.74 -3.40
C PRO A 25 19.80 -5.48 -3.71
N ILE A 26 19.42 -4.73 -4.76
CA ILE A 26 20.15 -3.54 -5.25
C ILE A 26 19.19 -2.34 -5.25
N SER A 27 19.60 -1.26 -4.60
CA SER A 27 18.90 0.02 -4.66
C SER A 27 18.99 0.59 -6.08
N ILE A 28 17.89 1.10 -6.62
CA ILE A 28 17.89 1.82 -7.91
C ILE A 28 18.94 2.95 -7.95
N ALA A 29 19.21 3.60 -6.81
CA ALA A 29 20.22 4.64 -6.72
C ALA A 29 21.64 4.07 -6.94
N ASP A 30 21.93 2.88 -6.42
CA ASP A 30 23.22 2.23 -6.60
C ASP A 30 23.41 1.81 -8.06
N GLN A 31 22.35 1.29 -8.69
CA GLN A 31 22.35 0.95 -10.12
C GLN A 31 22.60 2.18 -11.00
N VAL A 32 21.96 3.32 -10.70
CA VAL A 32 22.17 4.59 -11.42
C VAL A 32 23.62 5.07 -11.26
N LEU A 33 24.18 4.98 -10.05
CA LEU A 33 25.57 5.38 -9.81
C LEU A 33 26.56 4.47 -10.54
N GLU A 34 26.30 3.17 -10.63
CA GLU A 34 27.10 2.24 -11.41
C GLU A 34 27.02 2.56 -12.90
N ASP A 35 25.81 2.80 -13.41
CA ASP A 35 25.59 3.16 -14.81
C ASP A 35 26.30 4.46 -15.19
N LEU A 36 26.23 5.50 -14.35
CA LEU A 36 26.93 6.77 -14.57
C LEU A 36 28.46 6.63 -14.53
N LYS A 37 29.01 5.67 -13.77
CA LYS A 37 30.45 5.39 -13.74
C LYS A 37 30.95 4.69 -15.00
N ASN A 38 30.10 3.89 -15.63
CA ASN A 38 30.45 3.08 -16.80
C ASN A 38 30.27 3.83 -18.12
N VAL A 39 29.56 4.94 -18.11
CA VAL A 39 29.31 5.77 -19.29
C VAL A 39 30.49 6.68 -19.62
N LYS A 40 30.86 6.70 -20.90
CA LYS A 40 31.92 7.57 -21.45
C LYS A 40 31.34 8.81 -22.13
N ASP A 41 30.11 8.73 -22.62
CA ASP A 41 29.43 9.82 -23.32
C ASP A 41 28.60 10.65 -22.34
N PRO A 42 28.86 11.97 -22.20
CA PRO A 42 28.04 12.83 -21.36
C PRO A 42 26.55 12.85 -21.74
N THR A 43 26.20 12.63 -23.01
CA THR A 43 24.79 12.60 -23.44
C THR A 43 24.06 11.38 -22.90
N GLU A 44 24.68 10.20 -22.95
CA GLU A 44 24.13 8.96 -22.37
C GLU A 44 23.96 9.08 -20.85
N GLY A 45 24.87 9.81 -20.18
CA GLY A 45 24.75 10.12 -18.76
C GLY A 45 23.51 10.96 -18.44
N LEU A 46 23.16 11.93 -19.29
CA LEU A 46 21.93 12.72 -19.14
C LEU A 46 20.68 11.88 -19.36
N GLU A 47 20.68 10.97 -20.34
CA GLU A 47 19.55 10.07 -20.61
C GLU A 47 19.27 9.11 -19.44
N ILE A 48 20.34 8.66 -18.75
CA ILE A 48 20.23 7.87 -17.51
C ILE A 48 19.59 8.69 -16.39
N LEU A 49 19.99 9.95 -16.22
CA LEU A 49 19.42 10.83 -15.19
C LEU A 49 17.95 11.15 -15.48
N ASP A 50 17.58 11.39 -16.73
CA ASP A 50 16.20 11.60 -17.15
C ASP A 50 15.34 10.35 -16.90
N SER A 51 15.88 9.16 -17.21
CA SER A 51 15.23 7.88 -16.90
C SER A 51 15.03 7.71 -15.39
N PHE A 52 16.02 8.09 -14.58
CA PHE A 52 15.92 8.03 -13.12
C PHE A 52 14.87 9.02 -12.56
N ALA A 53 14.79 10.23 -13.11
CA ALA A 53 13.75 11.19 -12.75
C ALA A 53 12.34 10.68 -13.13
N ALA A 54 12.20 10.01 -14.29
CA ALA A 54 10.96 9.37 -14.69
C ALA A 54 10.56 8.22 -13.74
N TYR A 55 11.54 7.42 -13.29
CA TYR A 55 11.32 6.41 -12.26
C TYR A 55 10.84 7.02 -10.93
N GLN A 56 11.51 8.07 -10.42
CA GLN A 56 11.11 8.72 -9.16
C GLN A 56 9.70 9.29 -9.22
N LYS A 57 9.31 9.91 -10.35
CA LYS A 57 7.94 10.40 -10.55
C LYS A 57 6.90 9.27 -10.49
N ARG A 58 7.23 8.09 -11.03
CA ARG A 58 6.35 6.91 -10.97
C ARG A 58 6.26 6.35 -9.55
N ALA A 59 7.38 6.24 -8.84
CA ALA A 59 7.42 5.83 -7.44
C ALA A 59 6.57 6.77 -6.56
N TYR A 60 6.74 8.08 -6.70
CA TYR A 60 5.95 9.08 -5.97
C TYR A 60 4.45 8.99 -6.26
N ARG A 61 4.07 8.79 -7.53
CA ARG A 61 2.66 8.61 -7.90
C ARG A 61 2.05 7.35 -7.29
N GLN A 62 2.82 6.26 -7.19
CA GLN A 62 2.34 5.03 -6.56
C GLN A 62 2.15 5.23 -5.05
N GLU A 63 3.06 5.92 -4.39
CA GLU A 63 2.94 6.23 -2.96
C GLU A 63 1.73 7.15 -2.68
N LEU A 64 1.52 8.17 -3.50
CA LEU A 64 0.32 9.01 -3.44
C LEU A 64 -0.96 8.22 -3.73
N ALA A 65 -0.97 7.36 -4.75
CA ALA A 65 -2.14 6.56 -5.07
C ALA A 65 -2.50 5.62 -3.91
N LYS A 66 -1.50 5.06 -3.24
CA LYS A 66 -1.69 4.23 -2.05
C LYS A 66 -2.25 5.05 -0.89
N SER A 67 -1.64 6.18 -0.54
CA SER A 67 -2.12 7.01 0.58
C SER A 67 -3.53 7.55 0.35
N VAL A 68 -3.85 7.95 -0.88
CA VAL A 68 -5.21 8.37 -1.25
C VAL A 68 -6.18 7.19 -1.19
N SER A 69 -5.79 6.00 -1.67
CA SER A 69 -6.62 4.80 -1.62
C SER A 69 -6.90 4.35 -0.20
N ASP A 70 -5.93 4.42 0.71
CA ASP A 70 -6.09 4.03 2.11
C ASP A 70 -7.09 4.97 2.81
N VAL A 71 -6.97 6.29 2.61
CA VAL A 71 -7.89 7.30 3.16
C VAL A 71 -9.30 7.15 2.58
N LEU A 72 -9.42 6.97 1.26
CA LEU A 72 -10.73 6.76 0.63
C LEU A 72 -11.37 5.44 1.06
N GLY A 73 -10.56 4.39 1.27
CA GLY A 73 -11.02 3.09 1.76
C GLY A 73 -11.60 3.20 3.16
N GLU A 74 -10.94 3.92 4.06
CA GLU A 74 -11.47 4.18 5.41
C GLU A 74 -12.79 4.96 5.38
N GLN A 75 -12.86 6.05 4.62
CA GLN A 75 -14.08 6.87 4.52
C GLN A 75 -15.25 6.12 3.87
N LEU A 76 -14.98 5.33 2.81
CA LEU A 76 -15.99 4.48 2.20
C LEU A 76 -16.41 3.33 3.13
N GLY A 77 -15.48 2.80 3.92
CA GLY A 77 -15.76 1.83 4.97
C GLY A 77 -16.75 2.36 6.00
N GLU A 78 -16.55 3.58 6.50
CA GLU A 78 -17.47 4.22 7.44
C GLU A 78 -18.85 4.50 6.84
N LEU A 79 -18.90 4.92 5.57
CA LEU A 79 -20.16 5.19 4.88
C LEU A 79 -20.97 3.91 4.59
N LEU A 80 -20.28 2.83 4.23
CA LEU A 80 -20.92 1.57 3.84
C LEU A 80 -21.17 0.63 5.03
N ALA A 81 -20.42 0.77 6.13
CA ALA A 81 -20.60 0.02 7.37
C ALA A 81 -22.08 -0.06 7.83
N PRO A 82 -22.86 1.04 7.92
CA PRO A 82 -24.26 0.96 8.33
C PRO A 82 -25.15 0.18 7.34
N VAL A 83 -24.82 0.20 6.05
CA VAL A 83 -25.54 -0.57 5.02
C VAL A 83 -25.27 -2.07 5.17
N PHE A 84 -24.03 -2.45 5.48
CA PHE A 84 -23.70 -3.86 5.71
C PHE A 84 -24.23 -4.36 7.05
N VAL A 85 -24.11 -3.58 8.13
CA VAL A 85 -24.63 -3.93 9.46
C VAL A 85 -26.15 -4.09 9.44
N SER A 86 -26.88 -3.25 8.71
CA SER A 86 -28.34 -3.37 8.59
C SER A 86 -28.80 -4.60 7.79
N ARG A 87 -27.90 -5.30 7.10
CA ARG A 87 -28.17 -6.57 6.41
C ARG A 87 -27.65 -7.80 7.14
N LEU A 88 -26.98 -7.65 8.28
CA LEU A 88 -26.61 -8.78 9.11
C LEU A 88 -27.86 -9.32 9.82
N PRO A 89 -28.05 -10.65 9.86
CA PRO A 89 -29.15 -11.25 10.61
C PRO A 89 -29.04 -10.87 12.08
N GLY A 90 -30.16 -10.43 12.68
CA GLY A 90 -30.21 -10.02 14.08
C GLY A 90 -29.69 -11.13 15.00
N VAL A 91 -28.67 -10.83 15.79
CA VAL A 91 -28.13 -11.76 16.77
C VAL A 91 -29.16 -11.91 17.88
N PHE A 92 -29.85 -13.03 17.91
CA PHE A 92 -30.74 -13.37 19.02
C PHE A 92 -29.86 -13.72 20.23
N VAL A 93 -29.71 -12.79 21.17
CA VAL A 93 -29.04 -13.07 22.45
C VAL A 93 -30.08 -13.69 23.38
N PRO A 94 -30.04 -15.01 23.65
CA PRO A 94 -30.98 -15.62 24.57
C PRO A 94 -30.83 -14.97 25.95
N HIS A 95 -31.91 -14.36 26.46
CA HIS A 95 -32.00 -13.93 27.85
C HIS A 95 -31.84 -15.16 28.74
N ARG A 96 -30.67 -15.33 29.36
CA ARG A 96 -30.53 -16.24 30.49
C ARG A 96 -31.38 -15.68 31.61
N GLY A 97 -32.46 -16.37 31.95
CA GLY A 97 -33.31 -16.02 33.08
C GLY A 97 -32.47 -15.83 34.34
N ARG A 98 -32.73 -14.74 35.07
CA ARG A 98 -32.12 -14.48 36.38
C ARG A 98 -32.44 -15.68 37.28
N PRO A 99 -31.46 -16.31 37.96
CA PRO A 99 -31.79 -17.30 38.98
C PRO A 99 -32.64 -16.60 40.05
N ALA A 100 -33.77 -17.23 40.42
CA ALA A 100 -34.62 -16.74 41.49
C ALA A 100 -33.78 -16.57 42.76
N GLN A 101 -33.83 -15.39 43.38
CA GLN A 101 -33.33 -15.22 44.74
C GLN A 101 -34.18 -16.14 45.63
N GLN A 102 -33.52 -17.10 46.27
CA GLN A 102 -34.12 -17.84 47.38
C GLN A 102 -34.44 -16.83 48.47
N GLU A 103 -35.73 -16.59 48.73
CA GLU A 103 -36.19 -16.00 49.97
C GLU A 103 -35.81 -16.95 51.10
N ASN A 104 -34.74 -16.63 51.83
CA ASN A 104 -34.52 -17.22 53.14
C ASN A 104 -35.55 -16.61 54.08
N THR A 105 -36.61 -17.36 54.35
CA THR A 105 -37.47 -17.12 55.50
C THR A 105 -36.82 -17.79 56.70
N GLU A 106 -36.25 -16.98 57.59
CA GLU A 106 -36.05 -17.30 59.01
C GLU A 106 -36.62 -16.15 59.84
#